data_AF-T2PJ74-F1
#
_entry.id   AF-T2PJ74-F1
#
_cell.length_a   1.000
_cell.length_b   1.000
_cell.length_c   1.000
_cell.angle_alpha   90.00
_cell.angle_beta   90.00
_cell.angle_gamma   90.00
#
_symmetry.space_group_name_H-M   'P 1'
#
loop_
_entity.id
_entity.type
_entity.pdbx_description
1 polymer ?
#
loop_
_entity_poly.entity_id
_entity_poly.type
_entity_poly.pdbx_seq_one_letter_code
_entity_poly.pdbx_strand_id
1 'polypeptide(L)'
;ALVAQALQGSETRLRNVEQTASEARRTAANAGATSVTARSTAEQAQSKANDAANAAQRAQSTANSAIETTDSNKNRISSVESSISSLQSAIEQGKSGAWTKIKSHTLTVSAGSFSGNAMTIAIPDALTGSHIVRTIGLKPASEADTKAYGAASPIFLDSDDDSSINTGYLRIIVKKPADLKFTVLEQEVK
;
A
#
# COMPACT_ATOMS: atom_id res chain seq x y z
N ALA A 1 -41.73 -96.97 45.19
CA ALA A 1 -41.84 -96.45 43.82
C ALA A 1 -42.14 -94.95 43.79
N LEU A 2 -43.26 -94.49 44.37
CA LEU A 2 -43.67 -93.07 44.38
C LEU A 2 -42.65 -92.09 45.00
N VAL A 3 -42.05 -92.43 46.15
CA VAL A 3 -41.07 -91.56 46.83
C VAL A 3 -39.80 -91.34 45.99
N ALA A 4 -39.31 -92.39 45.30
CA ALA A 4 -38.12 -92.30 44.46
C ALA A 4 -38.36 -91.44 43.20
N GLN A 5 -39.55 -91.55 42.58
CA GLN A 5 -39.94 -90.69 41.46
C GLN A 5 -40.08 -89.22 41.88
N ALA A 6 -40.67 -88.96 43.05
CA ALA A 6 -40.79 -87.61 43.59
C ALA A 6 -39.41 -86.97 43.87
N LEU A 7 -38.47 -87.76 44.41
CA LEU A 7 -37.10 -87.30 44.67
C LEU A 7 -36.36 -86.98 43.37
N GLN A 8 -36.43 -87.85 42.37
CA GLN A 8 -35.82 -87.62 41.06
C GLN A 8 -36.42 -86.39 40.35
N GLY A 9 -37.73 -86.20 40.45
CA GLY A 9 -38.40 -84.99 39.95
C GLY A 9 -37.95 -83.72 40.67
N SER A 10 -37.74 -83.80 41.99
CA SER A 10 -37.22 -82.68 42.79
C SER A 10 -35.77 -82.32 42.44
N GLU A 11 -34.89 -83.31 42.27
CA GLU A 11 -33.50 -83.09 41.84
C GLU A 11 -33.41 -82.45 40.46
N THR A 12 -34.23 -82.90 39.52
CA THR A 12 -34.30 -82.31 38.16
C THR A 12 -34.73 -80.85 38.22
N ARG A 13 -35.74 -80.52 39.03
CA ARG A 13 -36.19 -79.14 39.22
C ARG A 13 -35.13 -78.26 39.87
N LEU A 14 -34.41 -78.78 40.87
CA LEU A 14 -33.33 -78.05 41.54
C LEU A 14 -32.21 -77.70 40.56
N ARG A 15 -31.75 -78.66 39.75
CA ARG A 15 -30.72 -78.41 38.72
C ARG A 15 -31.15 -77.35 37.72
N ASN A 16 -32.41 -77.38 37.27
CA ASN A 16 -32.93 -76.36 36.36
C ASN A 16 -32.94 -74.97 37.01
N VAL A 17 -33.36 -74.86 38.28
CA VAL A 17 -33.34 -73.60 39.03
C VAL A 17 -31.91 -73.07 39.19
N GLU A 18 -30.95 -73.93 39.52
CA GLU A 18 -29.54 -73.56 39.65
C GLU A 18 -28.96 -73.07 38.33
N GLN A 19 -29.29 -73.74 37.22
CA GLN A 19 -28.89 -73.32 35.88
C GLN A 19 -29.48 -71.94 35.53
N THR A 20 -30.79 -71.76 35.71
CA THR A 20 -31.44 -70.46 35.45
C THR A 20 -30.86 -69.35 36.34
N ALA A 21 -30.58 -69.63 37.61
CA ALA A 21 -29.96 -68.65 38.51
C ALA A 21 -28.53 -68.28 38.07
N SER A 22 -27.75 -69.25 37.57
CA SER A 22 -26.41 -69.01 37.02
C SER A 22 -26.46 -68.13 35.76
N GLU A 23 -27.37 -68.45 34.83
CA GLU A 23 -27.60 -67.68 33.60
C GLU A 23 -28.07 -66.25 33.90
N ALA A 24 -28.97 -66.08 34.87
CA ALA A 24 -29.43 -64.77 35.33
C ALA A 24 -28.28 -63.94 35.92
N ARG A 25 -27.41 -64.54 36.75
CA ARG A 25 -26.22 -63.86 37.30
C ARG A 25 -25.27 -63.42 36.18
N ARG A 26 -25.03 -64.28 35.18
CA ARG A 26 -24.18 -63.94 34.03
C ARG A 26 -24.76 -62.80 33.21
N THR A 27 -26.07 -62.80 32.98
CA THR A 27 -26.78 -61.73 32.26
C THR A 27 -26.70 -60.40 33.00
N ALA A 28 -26.92 -60.41 34.32
CA ALA A 28 -26.80 -59.22 35.16
C ALA A 28 -25.37 -58.65 35.16
N ALA A 29 -24.35 -59.52 35.23
CA ALA A 29 -22.95 -59.10 35.15
C ALA A 29 -22.61 -58.45 33.81
N ASN A 30 -23.07 -59.04 32.70
CA ASN A 30 -22.89 -58.47 31.36
C ASN A 30 -23.58 -57.11 31.22
N ALA A 31 -24.82 -56.98 31.70
CA ALA A 31 -25.55 -55.72 31.69
C ALA A 31 -24.83 -54.63 32.50
N GLY A 32 -24.27 -55.00 33.66
CA GLY A 32 -23.42 -54.11 34.47
C GLY A 32 -22.20 -53.61 33.70
N ALA A 33 -21.47 -54.52 33.04
CA ALA A 33 -20.31 -54.16 32.23
C ALA A 33 -20.67 -53.24 31.03
N THR A 34 -21.80 -53.50 30.37
CA THR A 34 -22.32 -52.64 29.30
C THR A 34 -22.68 -51.25 29.83
N SER A 35 -23.32 -51.16 31.01
CA SER A 35 -23.69 -49.88 31.62
C SER A 35 -22.47 -49.00 31.94
N VAL A 36 -21.40 -49.59 32.48
CA VAL A 36 -20.14 -48.87 32.75
C VAL A 36 -19.50 -48.36 31.45
N THR A 37 -19.46 -49.20 30.42
CA THR A 37 -18.94 -48.79 29.10
C THR A 37 -19.76 -47.64 28.49
N ALA A 38 -21.09 -47.73 28.56
CA ALA A 38 -21.98 -46.69 28.06
C ALA A 38 -21.78 -45.37 28.81
N ARG A 39 -21.63 -45.42 30.14
CA ARG A 39 -21.34 -44.23 30.96
C ARG A 39 -20.02 -43.59 30.56
N SER A 40 -18.94 -44.36 30.46
CA SER A 40 -17.63 -43.83 30.05
C SER A 40 -17.68 -43.19 28.67
N THR A 41 -18.43 -43.79 27.73
CA THR A 41 -18.62 -43.23 26.39
C THR A 41 -19.37 -41.89 26.44
N ALA A 42 -20.41 -41.79 27.26
CA ALA A 42 -21.17 -40.55 27.44
C ALA A 42 -20.31 -39.43 28.07
N GLU A 43 -19.49 -39.76 29.07
CA GLU A 43 -18.56 -38.81 29.70
C GLU A 43 -17.52 -38.28 28.69
N GLN A 44 -16.97 -39.16 27.85
CA GLN A 44 -16.06 -38.76 26.76
C GLN A 44 -16.75 -37.87 25.72
N ALA A 45 -17.98 -38.20 25.33
CA ALA A 45 -18.75 -37.41 24.39
C ALA A 45 -19.05 -36.01 24.94
N GLN A 46 -19.39 -35.91 26.23
CA GLN A 46 -19.61 -34.63 26.90
C GLN A 46 -18.34 -33.78 26.92
N SER A 47 -17.18 -34.39 27.23
CA SER A 47 -15.90 -33.66 27.19
C SER A 47 -15.61 -33.10 25.80
N LYS A 48 -15.79 -33.90 24.75
CA LYS A 48 -15.59 -33.45 23.35
C LYS A 48 -16.55 -32.33 22.95
N ALA A 49 -17.80 -32.40 23.40
CA ALA A 49 -18.79 -31.36 23.15
C ALA A 49 -18.39 -30.03 23.81
N ASN A 50 -17.87 -30.08 25.04
CA ASN A 50 -17.37 -28.89 25.74
C ASN A 50 -16.14 -28.29 25.03
N ASP A 51 -15.20 -29.13 24.59
CA ASP A 51 -14.03 -28.67 23.84
C ASP A 51 -14.41 -27.99 22.52
N ALA A 52 -15.39 -28.57 21.81
CA ALA A 52 -15.92 -28.00 20.58
C ALA A 52 -16.62 -26.65 20.83
N ALA A 53 -17.41 -26.52 21.91
CA ALA A 53 -18.05 -25.27 22.29
C ALA A 53 -17.01 -24.17 22.59
N ASN A 54 -15.96 -24.51 23.35
CA ASN A 54 -14.86 -23.59 23.64
C ASN A 54 -14.10 -23.17 22.36
N ALA A 55 -13.90 -24.10 21.42
CA ALA A 55 -13.27 -23.79 20.13
C ALA A 55 -14.14 -22.83 19.30
N ALA A 56 -15.46 -23.05 19.27
CA ALA A 56 -16.40 -22.18 18.57
C ALA A 56 -16.41 -20.75 19.14
N GLN A 57 -16.38 -20.60 20.47
CA GLN A 57 -16.31 -19.29 21.12
C GLN A 57 -15.02 -18.53 20.79
N ARG A 58 -13.88 -19.24 20.76
CA ARG A 58 -12.61 -18.63 20.34
C ARG A 58 -12.65 -18.19 18.88
N ALA A 59 -13.17 -19.04 18.00
CA ALA A 59 -13.31 -18.71 16.58
C ALA A 59 -14.22 -17.49 16.36
N GLN A 60 -15.32 -17.39 17.11
CA GLN A 60 -16.20 -16.22 17.08
C GLN A 60 -15.48 -14.95 17.53
N SER A 61 -14.68 -15.02 18.60
CA SER A 61 -13.91 -13.87 19.10
C SER A 61 -12.87 -13.39 18.08
N THR A 62 -12.20 -14.33 17.40
CA THR A 62 -11.29 -14.02 16.29
C THR A 62 -12.02 -13.37 15.11
N ALA A 63 -13.19 -13.89 14.74
CA ALA A 63 -13.99 -13.32 13.65
C ALA A 63 -14.44 -11.89 13.96
N ASN A 64 -14.89 -11.61 15.19
CA ASN A 64 -15.28 -10.27 15.62
C ASN A 64 -14.09 -9.29 15.55
N SER A 65 -12.91 -9.71 16.03
CA SER A 65 -11.69 -8.89 15.97
C SER A 65 -11.27 -8.56 14.52
N ALA A 66 -11.47 -9.50 13.60
CA ALA A 66 -11.19 -9.30 12.18
C ALA A 66 -12.16 -8.30 11.54
N ILE A 67 -13.44 -8.31 11.94
CA ILE A 67 -14.45 -7.32 11.50
C ILE A 67 -14.06 -5.92 11.96
N GLU A 68 -13.75 -5.75 13.25
CA GLU A 68 -13.32 -4.45 13.81
C GLU A 68 -12.07 -3.90 13.10
N THR A 69 -11.11 -4.78 12.79
CA THR A 69 -9.91 -4.41 12.02
C THR A 69 -10.27 -3.97 10.60
N THR A 70 -11.22 -4.66 9.96
CA THR A 70 -11.69 -4.33 8.61
C THR A 70 -12.38 -2.96 8.59
N ASP A 71 -13.24 -2.68 9.56
CA ASP A 71 -13.92 -1.39 9.68
C ASP A 71 -12.95 -0.24 9.96
N SER A 72 -11.97 -0.46 10.83
CA SER A 72 -10.88 0.50 11.07
C SER A 72 -10.10 0.81 9.79
N ASN A 73 -9.74 -0.22 9.03
CA ASN A 73 -9.04 -0.04 7.75
C ASN A 73 -9.89 0.70 6.72
N LYS A 74 -11.20 0.42 6.65
CA LYS A 74 -12.13 1.14 5.77
C LYS A 74 -12.14 2.64 6.08
N ASN A 75 -12.22 3.02 7.35
CA ASN A 75 -12.20 4.43 7.77
C ASN A 75 -10.87 5.11 7.39
N ARG A 76 -9.74 4.41 7.56
CA ARG A 76 -8.42 4.93 7.15
C ARG A 76 -8.34 5.14 5.63
N ILE A 77 -8.86 4.21 4.84
CA ILE A 77 -8.89 4.33 3.38
C ILE A 77 -9.72 5.57 2.97
N SER A 78 -10.92 5.75 3.51
CA SER A 78 -11.76 6.92 3.19
C SER A 78 -11.10 8.25 3.56
N SER A 79 -10.33 8.29 4.65
CA SER A 79 -9.54 9.48 5.03
C SER A 79 -8.41 9.76 4.04
N VAL A 80 -7.72 8.71 3.58
CA VAL A 80 -6.67 8.82 2.54
C VAL A 80 -7.28 9.27 1.22
N GLU A 81 -8.41 8.72 0.80
CA GLU A 81 -9.12 9.13 -0.42
C GLU A 81 -9.48 10.62 -0.39
N SER A 82 -10.01 11.10 0.74
CA SER A 82 -10.33 12.53 0.93
C SER A 82 -9.09 13.42 0.83
N SER A 83 -7.96 12.96 1.36
CA SER A 83 -6.67 13.66 1.28
C SER A 83 -6.13 13.69 -0.15
N ILE A 84 -6.23 12.57 -0.89
CA ILE A 84 -5.83 12.48 -2.29
C ILE A 84 -6.68 13.43 -3.15
N SER A 85 -8.00 13.43 -2.98
CA SER A 85 -8.88 14.35 -3.71
C SER A 85 -8.52 15.81 -3.43
N SER A 86 -8.21 16.16 -2.18
CA SER A 86 -7.78 17.52 -1.82
C SER A 86 -6.46 17.90 -2.50
N LEU A 87 -5.49 16.98 -2.54
CA LEU A 87 -4.22 17.19 -3.26
C LEU A 87 -4.42 17.32 -4.76
N GLN A 88 -5.30 16.51 -5.37
CA GLN A 88 -5.64 16.60 -6.79
C GLN A 88 -6.24 17.96 -7.11
N SER A 89 -7.21 18.43 -6.32
CA SER A 89 -7.78 19.78 -6.48
C SER A 89 -6.73 20.87 -6.32
N ALA A 90 -5.80 20.76 -5.35
CA ALA A 90 -4.72 21.72 -5.19
C ALA A 90 -3.76 21.74 -6.40
N ILE A 91 -3.45 20.57 -6.97
CA ILE A 91 -2.63 20.46 -8.19
C ILE A 91 -3.36 21.05 -9.39
N GLU A 92 -4.66 20.78 -9.56
CA GLU A 92 -5.47 21.33 -10.64
C GLU A 92 -5.59 22.86 -10.53
N GLN A 93 -5.78 23.39 -9.32
CA GLN A 93 -5.75 24.83 -9.07
C GLN A 93 -4.35 25.42 -9.34
N GLY A 94 -3.27 24.74 -8.92
CA GLY A 94 -1.90 25.17 -9.22
C GLY A 94 -1.59 25.19 -10.72
N LYS A 95 -2.12 24.22 -11.48
CA LYS A 95 -1.95 24.16 -12.94
C LYS A 95 -2.79 25.19 -13.69
N SER A 96 -4.01 25.46 -13.22
CA SER A 96 -4.96 26.38 -13.88
C SER A 96 -4.80 27.84 -13.45
N GLY A 97 -4.21 28.10 -12.28
CA GLY A 97 -4.06 29.42 -11.70
C GLY A 97 -2.68 30.07 -11.88
N ALA A 98 -1.60 29.30 -11.97
CA ALA A 98 -0.25 29.86 -11.83
C ALA A 98 0.33 30.47 -13.10
N TRP A 99 0.02 29.98 -14.31
CA TRP A 99 0.71 30.40 -15.53
C TRP A 99 -0.25 30.99 -16.56
N THR A 100 -0.09 32.28 -16.91
CA THR A 100 -1.00 32.98 -17.83
C THR A 100 -0.53 33.01 -19.27
N LYS A 101 0.79 33.06 -19.48
CA LYS A 101 1.40 33.11 -20.81
C LYS A 101 2.70 32.31 -20.82
N ILE A 102 2.95 31.59 -21.90
CA ILE A 102 4.18 30.80 -22.10
C ILE A 102 4.76 31.15 -23.48
N LYS A 103 6.04 31.50 -23.53
CA LYS A 103 6.79 31.71 -24.78
C LYS A 103 8.11 30.95 -24.75
N SER A 104 8.56 30.49 -25.92
CA SER A 104 9.82 29.77 -26.06
C SER A 104 10.63 30.39 -27.18
N HIS A 105 11.88 30.73 -26.89
CA HIS A 105 12.81 31.39 -27.80
C HIS A 105 14.05 30.52 -27.97
N THR A 106 14.58 30.41 -29.19
CA THR A 106 15.92 29.85 -29.42
C THR A 106 16.85 30.98 -29.81
N LEU A 107 17.91 31.17 -29.03
CA LEU A 107 18.88 32.23 -29.22
C LEU A 107 20.25 31.63 -29.55
N THR A 108 20.99 32.34 -30.37
CA THR A 108 22.38 32.03 -30.73
C THR A 108 23.22 33.27 -30.48
N VAL A 109 24.36 33.09 -29.82
CA VAL A 109 25.36 34.13 -29.58
C VAL A 109 26.68 33.65 -30.11
N SER A 110 27.36 34.46 -30.92
CA SER A 110 28.69 34.13 -31.41
C SER A 110 29.78 34.53 -30.40
N ALA A 111 30.89 33.80 -30.37
CA ALA A 111 32.04 34.09 -29.51
C ALA A 111 32.57 35.51 -29.71
N GLY A 112 32.51 36.04 -30.94
CA GLY A 112 32.94 37.39 -31.28
C GLY A 112 32.00 38.50 -30.78
N SER A 113 30.80 38.16 -30.30
CA SER A 113 29.84 39.15 -29.77
C SER A 113 30.14 39.55 -28.31
N PHE A 114 30.97 38.78 -27.60
CA PHE A 114 31.30 39.08 -26.21
C PHE A 114 32.26 40.27 -26.12
N SER A 115 31.92 41.24 -25.26
CA SER A 115 32.85 42.29 -24.85
C SER A 115 33.61 41.78 -23.63
N GLY A 116 34.83 41.30 -23.86
CA GLY A 116 35.55 40.51 -22.86
C GLY A 116 34.83 39.19 -22.60
N ASN A 117 34.28 39.03 -21.38
CA ASN A 117 33.64 37.80 -20.91
C ASN A 117 32.12 37.93 -20.71
N ALA A 118 31.52 39.04 -21.16
CA ALA A 118 30.10 39.30 -21.00
C ALA A 118 29.45 39.75 -22.31
N MET A 119 28.18 39.40 -22.46
CA MET A 119 27.32 39.82 -23.58
C MET A 119 25.92 40.06 -23.04
N THR A 120 25.19 41.03 -23.60
CA THR A 120 23.76 41.22 -23.33
C THR A 120 22.99 41.07 -24.62
N ILE A 121 21.95 40.24 -24.62
CA ILE A 121 21.12 39.94 -25.78
C ILE A 121 19.64 40.17 -25.46
N ALA A 122 18.90 40.71 -26.42
CA ALA A 122 17.45 40.83 -26.32
C ALA A 122 16.78 39.46 -26.52
N ILE A 123 15.74 39.18 -25.74
CA ILE A 123 14.79 38.10 -26.01
C ILE A 123 13.72 38.68 -26.95
N PRO A 124 13.62 38.24 -28.22
CA PRO A 124 12.64 38.77 -29.16
C PRO A 124 11.22 38.51 -28.65
N ASP A 125 10.37 39.54 -28.66
CA ASP A 125 9.00 39.48 -28.17
C ASP A 125 8.89 38.91 -26.74
N ALA A 126 9.82 39.29 -25.85
CA ALA A 126 9.81 38.85 -24.46
C ALA A 126 8.44 39.05 -23.79
N LEU A 127 8.09 38.16 -22.86
CA LEU A 127 6.95 38.40 -21.99
C LEU A 127 7.15 39.70 -21.18
N THR A 128 6.05 40.42 -20.99
CA THR A 128 5.98 41.63 -20.16
C THR A 128 4.98 41.36 -19.04
N GLY A 129 5.36 41.66 -17.79
CA GLY A 129 4.60 41.30 -16.60
C GLY A 129 5.47 41.42 -15.33
N SER A 130 4.84 41.29 -14.15
CA SER A 130 5.50 41.49 -12.85
C SER A 130 6.29 40.26 -12.37
N HIS A 131 5.87 39.06 -12.77
CA HIS A 131 6.49 37.81 -12.36
C HIS A 131 6.69 36.92 -13.59
N ILE A 132 7.91 36.85 -14.10
CA ILE A 132 8.26 36.03 -15.26
C ILE A 132 9.35 35.06 -14.83
N VAL A 133 9.03 33.77 -14.85
CA VAL A 133 10.03 32.73 -14.63
C VAL A 133 10.68 32.41 -15.97
N ARG A 134 12.01 32.51 -16.03
CA ARG A 134 12.80 32.14 -17.22
C ARG A 134 13.58 30.86 -16.96
N THR A 135 13.39 29.86 -17.81
CA THR A 135 14.19 28.64 -17.79
C THR A 135 15.11 28.61 -19.00
N ILE A 136 16.41 28.44 -18.77
CA ILE A 136 17.43 28.39 -19.83
C ILE A 136 17.87 26.95 -20.07
N GLY A 137 17.88 26.52 -21.33
CA GLY A 137 18.40 25.22 -21.74
C GLY A 137 19.46 25.34 -22.82
N LEU A 138 20.70 24.93 -22.53
CA LEU A 138 21.75 24.87 -23.55
C LEU A 138 21.41 23.81 -24.61
N LYS A 139 21.73 24.09 -25.87
CA LYS A 139 21.47 23.19 -27.02
C LYS A 139 22.73 22.93 -27.84
N PRO A 140 23.70 22.17 -27.31
CA PRO A 140 24.84 21.72 -28.11
C PRO A 140 24.35 20.79 -29.23
N ALA A 141 24.89 20.97 -30.44
CA ALA A 141 24.57 20.11 -31.58
C ALA A 141 25.61 19.00 -31.79
N SER A 142 26.73 19.07 -31.08
CA SER A 142 27.86 18.14 -31.19
C SER A 142 28.60 17.94 -29.86
N GLU A 143 29.48 16.93 -29.81
CA GLU A 143 30.40 16.74 -28.68
C GLU A 143 31.38 17.92 -28.56
N ALA A 144 31.78 18.51 -29.69
CA ALA A 144 32.62 19.70 -29.72
C ALA A 144 31.92 20.88 -29.03
N ASP A 145 30.64 21.10 -29.31
CA ASP A 145 29.84 22.13 -28.64
C ASP A 145 29.72 21.85 -27.14
N THR A 146 29.49 20.59 -26.76
CA THR A 146 29.39 20.21 -25.35
C THR A 146 30.68 20.55 -24.58
N LYS A 147 31.85 20.23 -25.17
CA LYS A 147 33.16 20.60 -24.60
C LYS A 147 33.34 22.12 -24.57
N ALA A 148 32.96 22.82 -25.63
CA ALA A 148 33.04 24.27 -25.71
C ALA A 148 32.16 24.95 -24.65
N TYR A 149 30.94 24.45 -24.44
CA TYR A 149 29.98 25.00 -23.47
C TYR A 149 30.45 24.73 -22.04
N GLY A 150 30.98 23.53 -21.78
CA GLY A 150 31.63 23.22 -20.50
C GLY A 150 32.82 24.14 -20.21
N ALA A 151 33.68 24.39 -21.20
CA ALA A 151 34.81 25.30 -21.06
C ALA A 151 34.39 26.78 -20.90
N ALA A 152 33.32 27.19 -21.59
CA ALA A 152 32.74 28.52 -21.48
C ALA A 152 32.01 28.73 -20.14
N SER A 153 31.41 27.67 -19.58
CA SER A 153 30.67 27.70 -18.31
C SER A 153 29.72 28.91 -18.22
N PRO A 154 28.73 29.03 -19.12
CA PRO A 154 27.89 30.22 -19.19
C PRO A 154 26.98 30.35 -17.97
N ILE A 155 26.90 31.57 -17.46
CA ILE A 155 25.93 32.01 -16.44
C ILE A 155 24.98 32.98 -17.14
N PHE A 156 23.69 32.78 -16.96
CA PHE A 156 22.64 33.64 -17.51
C PHE A 156 22.03 34.42 -16.36
N LEU A 157 21.92 35.73 -16.53
CA LEU A 157 21.33 36.66 -15.58
C LEU A 157 20.25 37.46 -16.29
N ASP A 158 19.14 37.73 -15.60
CA ASP A 158 18.11 38.64 -16.09
C ASP A 158 17.88 39.81 -15.12
N SER A 159 16.81 40.57 -15.33
CA SER A 159 16.45 41.73 -14.52
C SER A 159 16.18 41.41 -13.05
N ASP A 160 15.84 40.16 -12.73
CA ASP A 160 15.55 39.73 -11.35
C ASP A 160 16.85 39.40 -10.60
N ASP A 161 17.88 38.94 -11.32
CA ASP A 161 19.22 38.71 -10.78
C ASP A 161 20.07 39.99 -10.69
N ASP A 162 19.94 40.89 -11.67
CA ASP A 162 20.67 42.16 -11.74
C ASP A 162 19.77 43.26 -12.34
N SER A 163 19.36 44.19 -11.48
CA SER A 163 18.47 45.30 -11.84
C SER A 163 19.03 46.26 -12.91
N SER A 164 20.32 46.17 -13.25
CA SER A 164 20.91 46.91 -14.37
C SER A 164 20.56 46.32 -15.75
N ILE A 165 19.98 45.12 -15.78
CA ILE A 165 19.53 44.46 -17.01
C ILE A 165 18.08 44.87 -17.26
N ASN A 166 17.82 45.43 -18.45
CA ASN A 166 16.46 45.77 -18.86
C ASN A 166 15.59 44.51 -18.97
N THR A 167 14.32 44.60 -18.56
CA THR A 167 13.35 43.53 -18.75
C THR A 167 13.29 43.09 -20.22
N GLY A 168 13.29 41.77 -20.46
CA GLY A 168 13.34 41.19 -21.81
C GLY A 168 14.74 41.06 -22.39
N TYR A 169 15.78 41.29 -21.59
CA TYR A 169 17.18 41.01 -21.96
C TYR A 169 17.77 39.95 -21.05
N LEU A 170 18.76 39.23 -21.57
CA LEU A 170 19.60 38.31 -20.82
C LEU A 170 21.06 38.77 -20.91
N ARG A 171 21.72 38.86 -19.77
CA ARG A 171 23.17 38.96 -19.71
C ARG A 171 23.77 37.56 -19.59
N ILE A 172 24.77 37.30 -20.41
CA ILE A 172 25.50 36.04 -20.42
C ILE A 172 26.92 36.34 -20.01
N ILE A 173 27.39 35.67 -18.96
CA ILE A 173 28.76 35.74 -18.48
C ILE A 173 29.40 34.39 -18.71
N VAL A 174 30.58 34.38 -19.32
CA VAL A 174 31.35 33.16 -19.63
C VAL A 174 32.76 33.27 -19.08
N LYS A 175 33.36 32.12 -18.76
CA LYS A 175 34.79 32.03 -18.44
C LYS A 175 35.66 32.26 -19.67
N LYS A 176 35.20 31.79 -20.84
CA LYS A 176 35.85 31.95 -22.14
C LYS A 176 34.77 32.12 -23.22
N PRO A 177 34.87 33.15 -24.08
CA PRO A 177 33.94 33.33 -25.21
C PRO A 177 33.87 32.09 -26.10
N ALA A 178 32.65 31.67 -26.41
CA ALA A 178 32.34 30.55 -27.28
C ALA A 178 31.01 30.83 -28.00
N ASP A 179 30.79 30.19 -29.14
CA ASP A 179 29.48 30.20 -29.79
C ASP A 179 28.50 29.43 -28.89
N LEU A 180 27.38 30.04 -28.51
CA LEU A 180 26.37 29.45 -27.64
C LEU A 180 25.04 29.40 -28.37
N LYS A 181 24.35 28.26 -28.28
CA LYS A 181 22.95 28.10 -28.67
C LYS A 181 22.16 27.61 -27.48
N PHE A 182 21.04 28.26 -27.20
CA PHE A 182 20.21 27.94 -26.04
C PHE A 182 18.75 28.29 -26.27
N THR A 183 17.88 27.70 -25.47
CA THR A 183 16.47 28.05 -25.39
C THR A 183 16.16 28.84 -24.14
N VAL A 184 15.27 29.81 -24.27
CA VAL A 184 14.66 30.55 -23.16
C VAL A 184 13.18 30.20 -23.15
N LEU A 185 12.72 29.54 -22.09
CA LEU A 185 11.30 29.37 -21.82
C LEU A 185 10.88 30.46 -20.84
N GLU A 186 10.01 31.36 -21.28
CA GLU A 186 9.42 32.39 -20.43
C GLU A 186 8.01 31.97 -20.02
N GLN A 187 7.70 32.08 -18.72
CA GLN A 187 6.38 31.79 -18.18
C GLN A 187 5.94 32.94 -17.27
N GLU A 188 4.85 33.60 -17.62
CA GLU A 188 4.23 34.64 -16.78
C GLU A 188 3.45 33.96 -15.66
N VAL A 189 3.79 34.30 -14.42
CA VAL A 189 3.11 33.84 -13.21
C VAL A 189 2.05 34.86 -12.81
N LYS A 190 0.88 34.37 -12.44
CA LYS A 190 -0.27 35.17 -11.99
C LYS A 190 -0.15 35.61 -10.54
#